data_AF-A0A7X0AJP3-F1
#
_entry.id   AF-A0A7X0AJP3-F1
#
_cell.length_a   1.000
_cell.length_b   1.000
_cell.length_c   1.000
_cell.angle_alpha   90.00
_cell.angle_beta   90.00
_cell.angle_gamma   90.00
#
_symmetry.space_group_name_H-M   'P 1'
#
loop_
_entity.id
_entity.type
_entity.pdbx_description
1 polymer ?
#
loop_
_entity_poly.entity_id
_entity_poly.type
_entity_poly.pdbx_seq_one_letter_code
_entity_poly.pdbx_strand_id
1 'polypeptide(L)'
;MKAMQRIRHYKSDIALLLLAVVTAVVMLKTSDDPLIPQLQHSLLGDWLTQLPTGNQTVFNLSAGVVSAVFTYFLFVRLPEERKRRRVLAHLAGTFRDTKINLIRAYLSMVGRSYDAGLPEELLNQGAFRSFFGDDTASGDSRWYGVANGLNEYWLKEIAAELEILHNELQFALAAIEPRYTTGYSRLKSVAAWTLRSRNIDLTSDDSKPFLRALWQLHTGFNFVDGYTGRDIIADEIQSL
;
A
#
# COMPACT_ATOMS: atom_id res chain seq x y z
N MET A 1 -2.00 20.32 -4.83
CA MET A 1 -1.14 19.99 -3.66
C MET A 1 -0.58 18.56 -3.66
N LYS A 2 -1.31 17.52 -4.10
CA LYS A 2 -0.86 16.09 -4.15
C LYS A 2 0.43 15.81 -4.95
N ALA A 3 0.72 16.59 -5.99
CA ALA A 3 1.95 16.45 -6.77
C ALA A 3 3.18 17.00 -6.01
N MET A 4 3.02 18.07 -5.23
CA MET A 4 4.14 18.85 -4.72
C MET A 4 4.95 18.13 -3.63
N GLN A 5 4.31 17.25 -2.84
CA GLN A 5 4.98 16.39 -1.86
C GLN A 5 5.57 15.12 -2.49
N ARG A 6 4.90 14.51 -3.49
CA ARG A 6 5.45 13.38 -4.27
C ARG A 6 6.75 13.78 -4.95
N ILE A 7 6.82 15.01 -5.44
CA ILE A 7 8.03 15.54 -6.06
C ILE A 7 9.09 15.89 -4.98
N ARG A 8 8.77 16.14 -3.69
CA ARG A 8 9.78 16.57 -2.69
C ARG A 8 10.75 15.44 -2.24
N HIS A 9 10.27 14.22 -2.04
CA HIS A 9 11.13 13.08 -1.67
C HIS A 9 11.91 12.53 -2.87
N TYR A 10 11.28 12.47 -4.05
CA TYR A 10 12.01 12.15 -5.27
C TYR A 10 12.97 13.28 -5.66
N LYS A 11 12.68 14.55 -5.35
CA LYS A 11 13.61 15.68 -5.56
C LYS A 11 14.90 15.51 -4.78
N SER A 12 14.86 15.08 -3.52
CA SER A 12 16.09 14.89 -2.75
C SER A 12 16.93 13.75 -3.31
N ASP A 13 16.30 12.63 -3.67
CA ASP A 13 17.00 11.49 -4.27
C ASP A 13 17.57 11.83 -5.65
N ILE A 14 16.79 12.54 -6.48
CA ILE A 14 17.22 13.03 -7.79
C ILE A 14 18.34 14.05 -7.65
N ALA A 15 18.25 14.96 -6.67
CA ALA A 15 19.31 15.94 -6.42
C ALA A 15 20.61 15.26 -5.95
N LEU A 16 20.52 14.23 -5.10
CA LEU A 16 21.67 13.43 -4.68
C LEU A 16 22.28 12.65 -5.84
N LEU A 17 21.46 12.08 -6.73
CA LEU A 17 21.93 11.41 -7.95
C LEU A 17 22.58 12.39 -8.92
N LEU A 18 21.97 13.55 -9.15
CA LEU A 18 22.56 14.60 -10.00
C LEU A 18 23.88 15.09 -9.41
N LEU A 19 23.94 15.29 -8.09
CA LEU A 19 25.17 15.66 -7.40
C LEU A 19 26.24 14.58 -7.59
N ALA A 20 25.90 13.30 -7.44
CA ALA A 20 26.81 12.17 -7.66
C ALA A 20 27.30 12.09 -9.12
N VAL A 21 26.43 12.33 -10.09
CA VAL A 21 26.81 12.37 -11.52
C VAL A 21 27.76 13.52 -11.80
N VAL A 22 27.44 14.73 -11.30
CA VAL A 22 28.31 15.90 -11.47
C VAL A 22 29.65 15.68 -10.78
N THR A 23 29.67 15.16 -9.55
CA THR A 23 30.93 14.86 -8.85
C THR A 23 31.71 13.72 -9.49
N ALA A 24 31.06 12.71 -10.06
CA ALA A 24 31.75 11.69 -10.84
C ALA A 24 32.40 12.26 -12.11
N VAL A 25 31.74 13.19 -12.80
CA VAL A 25 32.33 13.90 -13.96
C VAL A 25 33.53 14.76 -13.52
N VAL A 26 33.41 15.50 -12.40
CA VAL A 26 34.51 16.30 -11.85
C VAL A 26 35.67 15.40 -11.41
N MET A 27 35.39 14.25 -10.81
CA MET A 27 36.39 13.24 -10.43
C MET A 27 37.16 12.74 -11.66
N LEU A 28 36.47 12.43 -12.76
CA LEU A 28 37.12 11.97 -14.00
C LEU A 28 37.97 13.05 -14.67
N LYS A 29 37.52 14.31 -14.64
CA LYS A 29 38.27 15.45 -15.23
C LYS A 29 39.50 15.88 -14.43
N THR A 30 39.51 15.64 -13.12
CA THR A 30 40.59 16.05 -12.21
C THR A 30 41.57 14.92 -11.88
N SER A 31 41.32 13.71 -12.38
CA SER A 31 42.21 12.55 -12.26
C SER A 31 43.47 12.74 -13.10
N ASP A 32 44.62 12.42 -12.51
CA ASP A 32 45.92 12.38 -13.19
C ASP A 32 46.16 11.06 -13.98
N ASP A 33 45.32 10.04 -13.77
CA ASP A 33 45.46 8.74 -14.43
C ASP A 33 44.80 8.75 -15.80
N PRO A 34 45.44 8.24 -16.87
CA PRO A 34 44.85 8.22 -18.20
C PRO A 34 43.52 7.43 -18.20
N LEU A 35 42.50 8.00 -18.84
CA LEU A 35 41.20 7.35 -19.02
C LEU A 35 41.37 5.96 -19.65
N ILE A 36 40.48 5.02 -19.30
CA ILE A 36 40.47 3.68 -19.89
C ILE A 36 40.43 3.80 -21.42
N PRO A 37 41.29 3.09 -22.18
CA PRO A 37 41.45 3.29 -23.63
C PRO A 37 40.15 3.16 -24.46
N GLN A 38 39.17 2.41 -23.95
CA GLN A 38 37.85 2.26 -24.56
C GLN A 38 36.99 3.54 -24.52
N LEU A 39 37.21 4.40 -23.52
CA LEU A 39 36.52 5.69 -23.37
C LEU A 39 37.21 6.81 -24.16
N GLN A 40 38.52 6.70 -24.38
CA GLN A 40 39.32 7.69 -25.11
C GLN A 40 38.92 7.81 -26.59
N HIS A 41 38.45 6.73 -27.22
CA HIS A 41 38.01 6.72 -28.61
C HIS A 41 36.51 7.00 -28.81
N SER A 42 35.80 7.35 -27.74
CA SER A 42 34.36 7.63 -27.78
C SER A 42 34.09 9.14 -27.79
N LEU A 43 32.91 9.57 -28.28
CA LEU A 43 32.47 10.98 -28.21
C LEU A 43 32.42 11.53 -26.76
N LEU A 44 32.36 10.66 -25.75
CA LEU A 44 32.46 11.03 -24.35
C LEU A 44 33.90 11.38 -23.93
N GLY A 45 34.90 10.83 -24.60
CA GLY A 45 36.32 11.07 -24.33
C GLY A 45 36.73 12.52 -24.57
N ASP A 46 36.26 13.14 -25.67
CA ASP A 46 36.50 14.55 -25.96
C ASP A 46 35.86 15.48 -24.92
N TRP A 47 34.69 15.12 -24.41
CA TRP A 47 33.96 15.89 -23.39
C TRP A 47 34.54 15.74 -21.98
N LEU A 48 35.19 14.60 -21.72
CA LEU A 48 35.87 14.24 -20.47
C LEU A 48 37.39 14.49 -20.50
N THR A 49 37.88 15.26 -21.46
CA THR A 49 39.28 15.67 -21.53
C THR A 49 39.78 16.18 -20.18
N GLN A 50 40.88 15.57 -19.71
CA GLN A 50 41.48 15.85 -18.41
C GLN A 50 42.06 17.26 -18.39
N LEU A 51 42.01 17.89 -17.22
CA LEU A 51 42.66 19.19 -17.03
C LEU A 51 44.18 19.02 -17.16
N PRO A 52 44.89 20.02 -17.73
CA PRO A 52 46.33 19.95 -17.98
C PRO A 52 47.18 19.87 -16.71
N THR A 53 46.61 20.25 -15.57
CA THR A 53 47.15 20.02 -14.22
C THR A 53 46.06 19.33 -13.41
N GLY A 54 46.25 18.06 -13.09
CA GLY A 54 45.32 17.36 -12.22
C GLY A 54 45.34 17.97 -10.81
N ASN A 55 44.20 17.84 -10.14
CA ASN A 55 43.99 18.40 -8.81
C ASN A 55 43.56 17.27 -7.89
N GLN A 56 44.55 16.61 -7.30
CA GLN A 56 44.36 15.45 -6.43
C GLN A 56 43.45 15.75 -5.22
N THR A 57 43.43 17.00 -4.74
CA THR A 57 42.51 17.46 -3.70
C THR A 57 41.06 17.41 -4.17
N VAL A 58 40.77 17.92 -5.37
CA VAL A 58 39.42 17.90 -5.95
C VAL A 58 39.00 16.48 -6.32
N PHE A 59 39.93 15.67 -6.81
CA PHE A 59 39.70 14.25 -7.06
C PHE A 59 39.26 13.52 -5.78
N ASN A 60 40.05 13.62 -4.70
CA ASN A 60 39.76 12.98 -3.42
C ASN A 60 38.43 13.46 -2.82
N LEU A 61 38.13 14.75 -2.91
CA LEU A 61 36.86 15.31 -2.45
C LEU A 61 35.68 14.73 -3.25
N SER A 62 35.82 14.66 -4.57
CA SER A 62 34.78 14.13 -5.46
C SER A 62 34.54 12.64 -5.22
N ALA A 63 35.61 11.85 -5.08
CA ALA A 63 35.53 10.45 -4.72
C ALA A 63 34.84 10.24 -3.36
N GLY A 64 35.12 11.11 -2.38
CA GLY A 64 34.43 11.12 -1.08
C GLY A 64 32.92 11.34 -1.20
N VAL A 65 32.49 12.32 -2.01
CA VAL A 65 31.06 12.59 -2.24
C VAL A 65 30.38 11.42 -2.94
N VAL A 66 30.98 10.88 -4.01
CA VAL A 66 30.43 9.72 -4.74
C VAL A 66 30.30 8.51 -3.81
N SER A 67 31.34 8.23 -3.02
CA SER A 67 31.33 7.14 -2.03
C SER A 67 30.24 7.33 -0.97
N ALA A 68 30.07 8.55 -0.45
CA ALA A 68 29.02 8.85 0.53
C ALA A 68 27.61 8.66 -0.05
N VAL A 69 27.35 9.15 -1.28
CA VAL A 69 26.05 8.96 -1.95
C VAL A 69 25.80 7.48 -2.21
N PHE A 70 26.80 6.75 -2.72
CA PHE A 70 26.69 5.32 -2.96
C PHE A 70 26.37 4.55 -1.67
N THR A 71 27.08 4.86 -0.59
CA THR A 71 26.86 4.29 0.75
C THR A 71 25.45 4.59 1.25
N TYR A 72 24.96 5.82 1.10
CA TYR A 72 23.58 6.18 1.44
C TYR A 72 22.56 5.32 0.68
N PHE A 73 22.72 5.16 -0.63
CA PHE A 73 21.80 4.34 -1.42
C PHE A 73 21.81 2.86 -1.00
N LEU A 74 23.00 2.32 -0.71
CA LEU A 74 23.17 0.91 -0.39
C LEU A 74 22.71 0.57 1.03
N PHE A 75 23.03 1.41 2.01
CA PHE A 75 22.78 1.12 3.43
C PHE A 75 21.50 1.75 3.99
N VAL A 76 21.00 2.83 3.38
CA VAL A 76 19.78 3.50 3.85
C VAL A 76 18.64 3.23 2.88
N ARG A 77 18.77 3.67 1.63
CA ARG A 77 17.64 3.72 0.69
C ARG A 77 17.14 2.33 0.29
N LEU A 78 18.05 1.43 -0.06
CA LEU A 78 17.71 0.09 -0.53
C LEU A 78 17.09 -0.78 0.58
N PRO A 79 17.63 -0.82 1.82
CA PRO A 79 16.99 -1.52 2.94
C PRO A 79 15.62 -0.94 3.29
N GLU A 80 15.46 0.38 3.26
CA GLU A 80 14.19 1.05 3.55
C GLU A 80 13.10 0.67 2.54
N GLU A 81 13.40 0.73 1.23
CA GLU A 81 12.47 0.32 0.18
C GLU A 81 12.11 -1.17 0.27
N ARG A 82 13.07 -2.04 0.59
CA ARG A 82 12.83 -3.47 0.81
C ARG A 82 11.96 -3.72 2.04
N LYS A 83 12.20 -3.02 3.15
CA LYS A 83 11.36 -3.09 4.37
C LYS A 83 9.93 -2.67 4.05
N ARG A 84 9.78 -1.51 3.41
CA ARG A 84 8.48 -0.96 3.00
C ARG A 84 7.71 -1.94 2.12
N ARG A 85 8.32 -2.46 1.04
CA ARG A 85 7.67 -3.43 0.14
C ARG A 85 7.19 -4.67 0.88
N ARG A 86 7.99 -5.21 1.80
CA ARG A 86 7.60 -6.40 2.59
C ARG A 86 6.40 -6.12 3.49
N VAL A 87 6.40 -5.00 4.20
CA VAL A 87 5.30 -4.62 5.09
C VAL A 87 4.01 -4.36 4.29
N LEU A 88 4.09 -3.67 3.15
CA LEU A 88 2.92 -3.42 2.29
C LEU A 88 2.38 -4.71 1.66
N ALA A 89 3.26 -5.60 1.19
CA ALA A 89 2.85 -6.89 0.66
C ALA A 89 2.16 -7.74 1.73
N HIS A 90 2.67 -7.72 2.96
CA HIS A 90 2.04 -8.41 4.08
C HIS A 90 0.66 -7.83 4.40
N LEU A 91 0.54 -6.50 4.56
CA LEU A 91 -0.73 -5.84 4.85
C LEU A 91 -1.77 -6.08 3.74
N ALA A 92 -1.36 -6.05 2.47
CA ALA A 92 -2.24 -6.36 1.34
C ALA A 92 -2.73 -7.81 1.38
N GLY A 93 -1.86 -8.75 1.78
CA GLY A 93 -2.21 -10.15 2.04
C GLY A 93 -3.24 -10.26 3.15
N THR A 94 -2.96 -9.70 4.33
CA THR A 94 -3.88 -9.70 5.47
C THR A 94 -5.24 -9.10 5.10
N PHE A 95 -5.27 -7.96 4.40
CA PHE A 95 -6.51 -7.34 3.96
C PHE A 95 -7.34 -8.26 3.07
N ARG A 96 -6.69 -8.94 2.12
CA ARG A 96 -7.34 -9.93 1.26
C ARG A 96 -7.89 -11.09 2.07
N ASP A 97 -7.09 -11.65 2.98
CA ASP A 97 -7.47 -12.80 3.80
C ASP A 97 -8.63 -12.47 4.74
N THR A 98 -8.61 -11.29 5.37
CA THR A 98 -9.74 -10.76 6.15
C THR A 98 -11.00 -10.70 5.31
N LYS A 99 -10.95 -10.17 4.07
CA LYS A 99 -12.13 -10.15 3.19
C LYS A 99 -12.64 -11.56 2.88
N ILE A 100 -11.76 -12.52 2.61
CA ILE A 100 -12.15 -13.92 2.37
C ILE A 100 -12.85 -14.49 3.60
N ASN A 101 -12.27 -14.33 4.79
CA ASN A 101 -12.83 -14.87 6.03
C ASN A 101 -14.19 -14.25 6.38
N LEU A 102 -14.33 -12.94 6.17
CA LEU A 102 -15.61 -12.25 6.29
C LEU A 102 -16.67 -12.82 5.33
N ILE A 103 -16.30 -13.05 4.06
CA ILE A 103 -17.20 -13.67 3.08
C ILE A 103 -17.62 -15.08 3.52
N ARG A 104 -16.69 -15.90 4.02
CA ARG A 104 -17.00 -17.24 4.56
C ARG A 104 -17.98 -17.19 5.72
N ALA A 105 -17.84 -16.20 6.60
CA ALA A 105 -18.79 -15.96 7.69
C ALA A 105 -20.18 -15.61 7.13
N TYR A 106 -20.26 -14.70 6.15
CA TYR A 106 -21.53 -14.31 5.53
C TYR A 106 -22.24 -15.49 4.86
N LEU A 107 -21.50 -16.30 4.10
CA LEU A 107 -22.05 -17.49 3.45
C LEU A 107 -22.59 -18.50 4.47
N SER A 108 -21.90 -18.65 5.60
CA SER A 108 -22.32 -19.51 6.70
C SER A 108 -23.58 -19.00 7.40
N MET A 109 -23.73 -17.67 7.55
CA MET A 109 -24.93 -17.04 8.11
C MET A 109 -26.17 -17.25 7.22
N VAL A 110 -25.99 -17.29 5.90
CA VAL A 110 -27.06 -17.60 4.94
C VAL A 110 -27.42 -19.10 4.93
N GLY A 111 -26.68 -19.94 5.68
CA GLY A 111 -27.00 -21.35 5.90
C GLY A 111 -26.80 -22.23 4.67
N ARG A 112 -25.94 -21.84 3.73
CA ARG A 112 -25.68 -22.60 2.51
C ARG A 112 -24.31 -23.26 2.55
N SER A 113 -24.26 -24.53 2.15
CA SER A 113 -23.02 -25.13 1.65
C SER A 113 -22.63 -24.42 0.35
N TYR A 114 -21.35 -24.12 0.19
CA TYR A 114 -20.81 -23.44 -0.97
C TYR A 114 -19.54 -24.11 -1.45
N ASP A 115 -19.24 -23.96 -2.75
CA ASP A 115 -18.02 -24.48 -3.35
C ASP A 115 -16.78 -23.80 -2.77
N ALA A 116 -15.70 -24.56 -2.62
CA ALA A 116 -14.49 -24.09 -1.93
C ALA A 116 -13.85 -22.83 -2.53
N GLY A 117 -14.07 -22.54 -3.82
CA GLY A 117 -13.56 -21.35 -4.50
C GLY A 117 -14.50 -20.14 -4.52
N LEU A 118 -15.74 -20.29 -4.07
CA LEU A 118 -16.72 -19.20 -4.08
C LEU A 118 -16.27 -17.99 -3.25
N PRO A 119 -15.67 -18.14 -2.04
CA PRO A 119 -15.20 -16.99 -1.27
C PRO A 119 -14.19 -16.11 -2.02
N GLU A 120 -13.29 -16.74 -2.77
CA GLU A 120 -12.26 -16.07 -3.56
C GLU A 120 -12.85 -15.38 -4.79
N GLU A 121 -13.87 -15.97 -5.43
CA GLU A 121 -14.61 -15.33 -6.53
C GLU A 121 -15.34 -14.06 -6.05
N LEU A 122 -15.92 -14.12 -4.85
CA LEU A 122 -16.63 -13.02 -4.21
C LEU A 122 -15.70 -11.92 -3.68
N LEU A 123 -14.39 -12.03 -3.82
CA LEU A 123 -13.48 -10.88 -3.65
C LEU A 123 -13.71 -9.83 -4.74
N ASN A 124 -14.17 -10.23 -5.92
CA ASN A 124 -14.56 -9.31 -6.97
C ASN A 124 -15.82 -8.54 -6.56
N GLN A 125 -15.73 -7.21 -6.49
CA GLN A 125 -16.84 -6.34 -6.04
C GLN A 125 -18.11 -6.48 -6.88
N GLY A 126 -17.99 -6.79 -8.17
CA GLY A 126 -19.13 -7.07 -9.05
C GLY A 126 -19.79 -8.40 -8.71
N ALA A 127 -18.99 -9.46 -8.59
CA ALA A 127 -19.47 -10.79 -8.21
C ALA A 127 -20.12 -10.79 -6.82
N PHE A 128 -19.50 -10.13 -5.83
CA PHE A 128 -20.06 -9.96 -4.50
C PHE A 128 -21.45 -9.31 -4.53
N ARG A 129 -21.60 -8.23 -5.32
CA ARG A 129 -22.86 -7.49 -5.42
C ARG A 129 -23.96 -8.30 -6.08
N SER A 130 -23.67 -8.97 -7.20
CA SER A 130 -24.67 -9.85 -7.81
C SER A 130 -25.03 -10.98 -6.83
N PHE A 131 -24.04 -11.64 -6.24
CA PHE A 131 -24.32 -12.74 -5.32
C PHE A 131 -25.14 -12.32 -4.10
N PHE A 132 -24.74 -11.28 -3.36
CA PHE A 132 -25.43 -10.90 -2.13
C PHE A 132 -26.61 -9.93 -2.34
N GLY A 133 -26.59 -9.18 -3.44
CA GLY A 133 -27.60 -8.17 -3.76
C GLY A 133 -28.76 -8.70 -4.60
N ASP A 134 -28.59 -9.79 -5.35
CA ASP A 134 -29.69 -10.38 -6.12
C ASP A 134 -30.74 -10.97 -5.17
N ASP A 135 -32.00 -10.78 -5.54
CA ASP A 135 -33.14 -11.30 -4.80
C ASP A 135 -33.10 -12.83 -4.79
N THR A 136 -33.37 -13.39 -3.62
CA THR A 136 -33.64 -14.81 -3.47
C THR A 136 -35.03 -15.15 -4.00
N ALA A 137 -35.34 -16.44 -4.15
CA ALA A 137 -36.66 -16.89 -4.56
C ALA A 137 -37.81 -16.38 -3.65
N SER A 138 -37.50 -15.94 -2.43
CA SER A 138 -38.44 -15.32 -1.49
C SER A 138 -38.59 -13.79 -1.63
N GLY A 139 -37.89 -13.15 -2.59
CA GLY A 139 -37.98 -11.71 -2.85
C GLY A 139 -37.09 -10.83 -1.96
N ASP A 140 -36.35 -11.43 -1.00
CA ASP A 140 -35.37 -10.73 -0.17
C ASP A 140 -33.94 -10.95 -0.70
N SER A 141 -33.09 -9.93 -0.64
CA SER A 141 -31.67 -10.07 -0.98
C SER A 141 -30.96 -11.06 -0.04
N ARG A 142 -29.94 -11.78 -0.54
CA ARG A 142 -29.13 -12.66 0.32
C ARG A 142 -28.42 -11.89 1.44
N TRP A 143 -28.13 -10.61 1.24
CA TRP A 143 -27.60 -9.73 2.28
C TRP A 143 -28.58 -9.52 3.44
N TYR A 144 -29.89 -9.50 3.16
CA TYR A 144 -30.91 -9.52 4.22
C TYR A 144 -30.85 -10.83 5.02
N GLY A 145 -30.59 -11.95 4.36
CA GLY A 145 -30.30 -13.23 5.02
C GLY A 145 -29.07 -13.17 5.95
N VAL A 146 -28.00 -12.48 5.54
CA VAL A 146 -26.83 -12.23 6.40
C VAL A 146 -27.24 -11.42 7.64
N ALA A 147 -28.04 -10.37 7.46
CA ALA A 147 -28.51 -9.54 8.55
C ALA A 147 -29.33 -10.34 9.58
N ASN A 148 -30.22 -11.21 9.11
CA ASN A 148 -31.04 -12.05 9.97
C ASN A 148 -30.26 -13.21 10.61
N GLY A 149 -29.20 -13.67 9.95
CA GLY A 149 -28.32 -14.74 10.47
C GLY A 149 -27.25 -14.24 11.45
N LEU A 150 -27.11 -12.91 11.62
CA LEU A 150 -26.13 -12.33 12.53
C LEU A 150 -26.52 -12.62 13.99
N ASN A 151 -25.66 -13.34 14.70
CA ASN A 151 -25.81 -13.63 16.13
C ASN A 151 -24.50 -13.30 16.88
N GLU A 152 -24.48 -13.50 18.20
CA GLU A 152 -23.31 -13.15 19.02
C GLU A 152 -22.04 -13.90 18.61
N TYR A 153 -22.16 -15.16 18.19
CA TYR A 153 -21.03 -15.95 17.70
C TYR A 153 -20.43 -15.31 16.44
N TRP A 154 -21.26 -15.06 15.43
CA TRP A 154 -20.82 -14.46 14.18
C TRP A 154 -20.31 -13.03 14.33
N LEU A 155 -20.89 -12.26 15.24
CA LEU A 155 -20.39 -10.92 15.58
C LEU A 155 -18.97 -10.99 16.16
N LYS A 156 -18.69 -11.96 17.04
CA LYS A 156 -17.34 -12.18 17.60
C LYS A 156 -16.34 -12.60 16.53
N GLU A 157 -16.72 -13.51 15.63
CA GLU A 157 -15.87 -13.94 14.51
C GLU A 157 -15.51 -12.75 13.59
N ILE A 158 -16.51 -11.97 13.17
CA ILE A 158 -16.27 -10.77 12.36
C ILE A 158 -15.39 -9.77 13.11
N ALA A 159 -15.65 -9.53 14.39
CA ALA A 159 -14.88 -8.59 15.19
C ALA A 159 -13.41 -9.02 15.33
N ALA A 160 -13.14 -10.32 15.48
CA ALA A 160 -11.79 -10.87 15.54
C ALA A 160 -11.02 -10.64 14.23
N GLU A 161 -11.66 -10.90 13.08
CA GLU A 161 -11.07 -10.66 11.76
C GLU A 161 -10.75 -9.17 11.53
N LEU A 162 -11.66 -8.27 11.93
CA LEU A 162 -11.44 -6.82 11.86
C LEU A 162 -10.36 -6.34 12.84
N GLU A 163 -10.17 -7.02 13.97
CA GLU A 163 -9.11 -6.74 14.93
C GLU A 163 -7.73 -7.15 14.41
N ILE A 164 -7.62 -8.31 13.77
CA ILE A 164 -6.39 -8.73 13.08
C ILE A 164 -6.00 -7.68 12.04
N LEU A 165 -6.94 -7.28 11.18
CA LEU A 165 -6.68 -6.24 10.18
C LEU A 165 -6.28 -4.90 10.82
N HIS A 166 -6.94 -4.50 11.90
CA HIS A 166 -6.61 -3.28 12.62
C HIS A 166 -5.18 -3.30 13.18
N ASN A 167 -4.77 -4.39 13.81
CA ASN A 167 -3.45 -4.53 14.40
C ASN A 167 -2.35 -4.51 13.33
N GLU A 168 -2.56 -5.22 12.22
CA GLU A 168 -1.63 -5.20 11.09
C GLU A 168 -1.55 -3.82 10.43
N LEU A 169 -2.67 -3.11 10.36
CA LEU A 169 -2.70 -1.74 9.88
C LEU A 169 -1.91 -0.81 10.80
N GLN A 170 -2.07 -0.91 12.13
CA GLN A 170 -1.28 -0.12 13.09
C GLN A 170 0.21 -0.44 12.98
N PHE A 171 0.57 -1.72 12.87
CA PHE A 171 1.95 -2.15 12.66
C PHE A 171 2.54 -1.54 11.39
N ALA A 172 1.83 -1.62 10.26
CA ALA A 172 2.29 -1.06 8.99
C ALA A 172 2.46 0.47 9.07
N LEU A 173 1.52 1.17 9.70
CA LEU A 173 1.56 2.62 9.89
C LEU A 173 2.67 3.07 10.85
N ALA A 174 3.07 2.23 11.80
CA ALA A 174 4.22 2.49 12.67
C ALA A 174 5.55 2.14 11.99
N ALA A 175 5.56 1.09 11.15
CA ALA A 175 6.77 0.59 10.50
C ALA A 175 7.19 1.40 9.26
N ILE A 176 6.22 2.07 8.61
CA ILE A 176 6.40 2.88 7.41
C ILE A 176 5.89 4.30 7.68
N GLU A 177 6.72 5.31 7.44
CA GLU A 177 6.26 6.69 7.45
C GLU A 177 5.28 6.91 6.27
N PRO A 178 4.01 7.30 6.52
CA PRO A 178 3.01 7.41 5.46
C PRO A 178 3.42 8.48 4.44
N ARG A 179 3.55 8.09 3.17
CA ARG A 179 3.92 9.07 2.12
C ARG A 179 2.82 10.09 1.83
N TYR A 180 1.57 9.81 2.22
CA TYR A 180 0.41 10.67 1.98
C TYR A 180 -0.55 10.72 3.18
N THR A 181 -1.03 11.92 3.49
CA THR A 181 -1.98 12.15 4.59
C THR A 181 -3.41 11.67 4.28
N THR A 182 -3.77 11.52 3.01
CA THR A 182 -5.14 11.13 2.60
C THR A 182 -5.43 9.64 2.66
N GLY A 183 -4.47 8.75 2.37
CA GLY A 183 -4.67 7.30 2.58
C GLY A 183 -4.78 6.96 4.06
N TYR A 184 -4.04 7.71 4.88
CA TYR A 184 -4.05 7.58 6.34
C TYR A 184 -5.44 7.85 6.98
N SER A 185 -6.22 8.81 6.48
CA SER A 185 -7.53 9.15 7.07
C SER A 185 -8.61 8.09 6.79
N ARG A 186 -8.58 7.46 5.62
CA ARG A 186 -9.52 6.41 5.24
C ARG A 186 -9.16 5.07 5.87
N LEU A 187 -7.88 4.75 6.01
CA LEU A 187 -7.41 3.61 6.79
C LEU A 187 -7.78 3.74 8.29
N LYS A 188 -7.79 4.97 8.84
CA LYS A 188 -8.38 5.23 10.16
C LYS A 188 -9.89 4.95 10.24
N SER A 189 -10.61 5.02 9.12
CA SER A 189 -12.05 4.69 9.09
C SER A 189 -12.26 3.18 9.27
N VAL A 190 -11.37 2.35 8.73
CA VAL A 190 -11.36 0.89 8.98
C VAL A 190 -11.14 0.60 10.46
N ALA A 191 -10.17 1.27 11.09
CA ALA A 191 -9.95 1.18 12.54
C ALA A 191 -11.19 1.59 13.36
N ALA A 192 -11.92 2.61 12.92
CA ALA A 192 -13.15 3.03 13.58
C ALA A 192 -14.28 1.99 13.45
N TRP A 193 -14.29 1.18 12.39
CA TRP A 193 -15.26 0.08 12.24
C TRP A 193 -14.98 -1.05 13.24
N THR A 194 -13.72 -1.42 13.43
CA THR A 194 -13.30 -2.40 14.45
C THR A 194 -13.69 -1.96 15.85
N LEU A 195 -13.53 -0.67 16.18
CA LEU A 195 -13.92 -0.16 17.49
C LEU A 195 -15.45 -0.20 17.68
N ARG A 196 -16.21 0.12 16.63
CA ARG A 196 -17.68 0.07 16.67
C ARG A 196 -18.20 -1.35 16.80
N SER A 197 -17.58 -2.33 16.15
CA SER A 197 -18.03 -3.72 16.20
C SER A 197 -18.03 -4.32 17.61
N ARG A 198 -17.15 -3.82 18.49
CA ARG A 198 -17.06 -4.25 19.91
C ARG A 198 -18.24 -3.81 20.77
N ASN A 199 -18.96 -2.76 20.35
CA ASN A 199 -20.03 -2.14 21.14
C ASN A 199 -21.40 -2.30 20.46
N ILE A 200 -21.55 -3.23 19.52
CA ILE A 200 -22.83 -3.48 18.85
C ILE A 200 -23.74 -4.24 19.81
N ASP A 201 -24.88 -3.65 20.11
CA ASP A 201 -26.00 -4.36 20.69
C ASP A 201 -26.82 -5.00 19.56
N LEU A 202 -26.91 -6.32 19.56
CA LEU A 202 -27.69 -7.07 18.57
C LEU A 202 -29.20 -6.96 18.81
N THR A 203 -29.63 -6.50 20.00
CA THR A 203 -31.04 -6.29 20.33
C THR A 203 -31.55 -4.93 19.87
N SER A 204 -30.65 -4.04 19.43
CA SER A 204 -30.96 -2.73 18.88
C SER A 204 -30.72 -2.66 17.35
N ASP A 205 -31.11 -1.54 16.75
CA ASP A 205 -30.86 -1.24 15.33
C ASP A 205 -29.38 -0.94 15.00
N ASP A 206 -28.47 -1.07 15.98
CA ASP A 206 -27.04 -0.74 15.85
C ASP A 206 -26.27 -1.69 14.92
N SER A 207 -26.82 -2.87 14.64
CA SER A 207 -26.28 -3.82 13.66
C SER A 207 -26.39 -3.31 12.21
N LYS A 208 -27.37 -2.46 11.89
CA LYS A 208 -27.61 -1.96 10.53
C LYS A 208 -26.47 -1.05 10.03
N PRO A 209 -26.00 -0.03 10.77
CA PRO A 209 -24.82 0.75 10.38
C PRO A 209 -23.56 -0.10 10.20
N PHE A 210 -23.40 -1.16 11.00
CA PHE A 210 -22.24 -2.04 10.91
C PHE A 210 -22.27 -2.92 9.65
N LEU A 211 -23.39 -3.59 9.39
CA LEU A 211 -23.58 -4.36 8.15
C LEU A 211 -23.43 -3.45 6.93
N ARG A 212 -23.89 -2.19 7.00
CA ARG A 212 -23.64 -1.22 5.93
C ARG A 212 -22.15 -0.94 5.71
N ALA A 213 -21.35 -0.82 6.77
CA ALA A 213 -19.91 -0.63 6.66
C ALA A 213 -19.23 -1.86 6.02
N LEU A 214 -19.63 -3.07 6.43
CA LEU A 214 -19.17 -4.32 5.82
C LEU A 214 -19.54 -4.40 4.32
N TRP A 215 -20.76 -4.01 3.96
CA TRP A 215 -21.15 -3.91 2.56
C TRP A 215 -20.25 -2.95 1.77
N GLN A 216 -19.95 -1.77 2.32
CA GLN A 216 -19.06 -0.79 1.68
C GLN A 216 -17.65 -1.35 1.47
N LEU A 217 -17.12 -2.06 2.47
CA LEU A 217 -15.81 -2.72 2.39
C LEU A 217 -15.72 -3.70 1.20
N HIS A 218 -16.77 -4.48 0.95
CA HIS A 218 -16.76 -5.48 -0.13
C HIS A 218 -17.16 -4.94 -1.49
N THR A 219 -17.90 -3.84 -1.55
CA THR A 219 -18.48 -3.32 -2.81
C THR A 219 -17.82 -2.05 -3.33
N GLY A 220 -16.99 -1.40 -2.52
CA GLY A 220 -16.41 -0.10 -2.87
C GLY A 220 -17.44 1.02 -2.99
N PHE A 221 -18.62 0.84 -2.37
CA PHE A 221 -19.69 1.82 -2.36
C PHE A 221 -19.33 3.02 -1.48
N ASN A 222 -19.51 4.23 -2.03
CA ASN A 222 -19.47 5.48 -1.29
C ASN A 222 -20.79 6.23 -1.52
N PHE A 223 -21.31 6.91 -0.50
CA PHE A 223 -22.51 7.75 -0.62
C PHE A 223 -22.34 8.93 -1.59
N VAL A 224 -21.10 9.39 -1.80
CA VAL A 224 -20.81 10.51 -2.72
C VAL A 224 -20.63 10.03 -4.15
N ASP A 225 -19.86 8.97 -4.36
CA ASP A 225 -19.41 8.54 -5.68
C ASP A 225 -20.14 7.29 -6.21
N GLY A 226 -21.05 6.71 -5.41
CA GLY A 226 -21.70 5.44 -5.72
C GLY A 226 -20.71 4.28 -5.76
N TYR A 227 -20.90 3.36 -6.71
CA TYR A 227 -20.01 2.22 -6.90
C TYR A 227 -18.82 2.60 -7.79
N THR A 228 -17.64 2.65 -7.20
CA THR A 228 -16.43 3.09 -7.91
C THR A 228 -15.78 2.00 -8.77
N GLY A 229 -16.20 0.74 -8.61
CA GLY A 229 -15.66 -0.42 -9.33
C GLY A 229 -14.20 -0.74 -9.01
N ARG A 230 -13.63 -0.08 -8.00
CA ARG A 230 -12.26 -0.22 -7.53
C ARG A 230 -12.24 -0.45 -6.03
N ASP A 231 -11.28 -1.25 -5.57
CA ASP A 231 -11.06 -1.43 -4.14
C ASP A 231 -10.19 -0.28 -3.62
N ILE A 232 -10.87 0.79 -3.21
CA ILE A 232 -10.23 2.03 -2.74
C ILE A 232 -9.28 1.75 -1.57
N ILE A 233 -9.62 0.80 -0.68
CA ILE A 233 -8.79 0.48 0.49
C ILE A 233 -7.54 -0.28 0.04
N ALA A 234 -7.67 -1.23 -0.90
CA ALA A 234 -6.50 -1.90 -1.48
C ALA A 234 -5.58 -0.91 -2.22
N ASP A 235 -6.15 0.00 -3.01
CA ASP A 235 -5.40 1.07 -3.69
C ASP A 235 -4.65 1.97 -2.68
N GLU A 236 -5.27 2.23 -1.53
CA GLU A 236 -4.68 3.05 -0.47
C GLU A 236 -3.56 2.34 0.28
N ILE A 237 -3.71 1.04 0.55
CA ILE A 237 -2.64 0.21 1.11
C ILE A 237 -1.41 0.25 0.20
N GLN A 238 -1.59 0.16 -1.12
CA GLN A 238 -0.47 0.28 -2.06
C GLN A 238 0.15 1.69 -2.09
N SER A 239 -0.60 2.71 -1.68
CA SER A 239 -0.16 4.11 -1.69
C SER A 239 0.60 4.54 -0.43
N LEU A 240 0.42 3.83 0.70
CA LEU A 240 1.11 4.06 1.98
C LEU A 240 2.62 4.04 1.80
#